data_AF-A0A2N0HMC1-F1
#
_entry.id   AF-A0A2N0HMC1-F1
#
_cell.length_a   1.000
_cell.length_b   1.000
_cell.length_c   1.000
_cell.angle_alpha   90.00
_cell.angle_beta   90.00
_cell.angle_gamma   90.00
#
_symmetry.space_group_name_H-M   'P 1'
#
loop_
_entity.id
_entity.type
_entity.pdbx_description
1 polymer ?
#
loop_
_entity_poly.entity_id
_entity_poly.type
_entity_poly.pdbx_seq_one_letter_code
_entity_poly.pdbx_strand_id
1 'polypeptide(L)' 'MENDMLIGIDLGKHSFHVHGQDRQSKTLLRKKFSRPKLL' A
#
# COMPACT_ATOMS: atom_id res chain seq x y z
N MET A 1 12.87 -14.03 -12.20
CA MET A 1 11.67 -13.66 -11.41
C MET A 1 11.66 -12.15 -11.37
N GLU A 2 10.70 -11.51 -12.03
CA GLU A 2 10.56 -10.05 -11.93
C GLU A 2 10.05 -9.72 -10.52
N ASN A 3 10.82 -8.91 -9.80
CA ASN A 3 10.60 -8.57 -8.41
C ASN A 3 9.88 -7.22 -8.27
N ASP A 4 9.20 -6.81 -9.35
CA ASP A 4 8.56 -5.50 -9.46
C ASP A 4 7.17 -5.56 -8.85
N MET A 5 6.94 -4.71 -7.84
CA MET A 5 5.64 -4.54 -7.19
C MET A 5 5.18 -3.10 -7.39
N LEU A 6 3.96 -2.92 -7.88
CA LEU A 6 3.31 -1.62 -7.95
C LEU A 6 2.77 -1.27 -6.56
N ILE A 7 3.19 -0.13 -6.01
CA ILE A 7 2.71 0.39 -4.73
C ILE A 7 1.75 1.55 -4.96
N GLY A 8 0.51 1.42 -4.48
CA GLY A 8 -0.46 2.50 -4.35
C GLY A 8 -0.53 3.01 -2.93
N ILE A 9 -0.61 4.33 -2.76
CA ILE A 9 -0.79 4.99 -1.45
C ILE A 9 -2.04 5.84 -1.49
N ASP A 10 -3.04 5.47 -0.68
CA ASP A 10 -4.28 6.23 -0.56
C ASP A 10 -4.22 7.09 0.71
N LEU A 11 -4.29 8.41 0.54
CA LEU A 11 -4.23 9.36 1.64
C LEU A 11 -5.63 9.77 2.08
N GLY A 12 -5.97 9.45 3.33
CA GLY A 12 -7.15 9.97 4.03
C GLY A 12 -6.77 10.96 5.12
N LYS A 13 -7.78 11.66 5.66
CA LYS A 13 -7.60 12.73 6.67
C LYS A 13 -6.83 12.29 7.92
N HIS A 14 -7.08 11.07 8.41
CA HIS A 14 -6.49 10.53 9.65
C HIS A 14 -5.85 9.15 9.48
N SER A 15 -5.86 8.62 8.26
CA SER A 15 -5.31 7.31 7.95
C SER A 15 -4.83 7.27 6.51
N PHE A 16 -3.86 6.42 6.22
CA PHE A 16 -3.49 6.10 4.85
C PHE A 16 -3.51 4.58 4.65
N HIS A 17 -3.70 4.17 3.40
CA HIS A 17 -3.59 2.78 2.99
C HIS A 17 -2.41 2.61 2.05
N VAL A 18 -1.68 1.52 2.23
CA VAL A 18 -0.64 1.07 1.31
C VAL A 18 -1.13 -0.23 0.68
N HIS A 19 -1.17 -0.23 -0.64
CA HIS A 19 -1.55 -1.37 -1.47
C HIS A 19 -0.36 -1.75 -2.33
N GLY A 20 -0.05 -3.04 -2.40
CA GLY A 20 0.97 -3.59 -3.28
C GLY A 20 0.37 -4.64 -4.19
N GLN A 21 0.65 -4.54 -5.48
CA GLN A 21 0.20 -5.50 -6.49
C GLN A 21 1.37 -5.96 -7.36
N ASP A 22 1.31 -7.22 -7.81
CA ASP A 22 2.21 -7.69 -8.86
C ASP A 22 1.71 -7.24 -10.25
N ARG A 23 2.47 -7.59 -11.29
CA ARG A 23 2.12 -7.27 -12.69
C ARG A 23 0.81 -7.91 -13.19
N GLN A 24 0.31 -8.94 -12.50
CA GLN A 24 -0.97 -9.58 -12.81
C GLN A 24 -2.11 -8.96 -11.99
N SER A 25 -1.86 -7.79 -11.37
CA SER A 25 -2.78 -7.09 -10.48
C SER A 25 -3.19 -7.91 -9.24
N LYS A 26 -2.43 -8.96 -8.91
CA LYS A 26 -2.66 -9.74 -7.70
C LYS A 26 -2.21 -8.92 -6.51
N THR A 27 -3.09 -8.76 -5.53
CA THR A 27 -2.75 -8.04 -4.29
C THR A 27 -1.75 -8.85 -3.47
N LEU A 28 -0.58 -8.27 -3.24
CA LEU A 28 0.48 -8.82 -2.39
C LEU A 28 0.51 -8.16 -1.01
N LEU A 29 0.12 -6.88 -0.93
CA LEU A 29 0.14 -6.09 0.29
C LEU A 29 -1.13 -5.24 0.39
N ARG A 30 -1.73 -5.21 1.58
CA ARG A 30 -2.80 -4.27 1.93
C ARG A 30 -2.70 -3.92 3.40
N LYS A 31 -2.30 -2.69 3.72
CA LYS A 31 -2.12 -2.27 5.11
C LYS A 31 -2.69 -0.87 5.33
N LYS A 32 -3.46 -0.74 6.41
CA LYS A 32 -3.98 0.54 6.89
C LYS A 32 -3.09 1.05 8.03
N PHE A 33 -2.80 2.33 8.00
CA PHE A 33 -2.07 3.02 9.04
C PHE A 33 -2.87 4.23 9.51
N SER A 34 -2.87 4.50 10.82
CA SER A 34 -3.39 5.73 11.39
C SER A 34 -2.27 6.76 11.53
N ARG A 35 -2.62 8.05 11.44
CA ARG A 35 -1.69 9.19 11.53
C ARG A 35 -0.69 9.15 12.71
N PRO A 36 -1.02 8.60 13.90
CA PRO A 36 -0.05 8.44 15.00
C PRO A 36 1.14 7.52 14.69
N LYS A 37 1.08 6.70 13.63
CA LYS A 37 2.18 5.79 13.23
C LYS A 37 3.12 6.36 12.16
N LEU A 38 2.95 7.65 11.81
CA LEU A 38 3.78 8.33 10.82
C LEU A 38 4.85 9.24 11.45
N LEU A 39 4.74 9.49 12.76
CA LEU A 39 5.69 10.26 13.57
C LEU A 39 6.46 9.33 14.51
#